data_AF-A0A6J8C518-F1
#
_entry.id   AF-A0A6J8C518-F1
#
_cell.length_a   1.000
_cell.length_b   1.000
_cell.length_c   1.000
_cell.angle_alpha   90.00
_cell.angle_beta   90.00
_cell.angle_gamma   90.00
#
_symmetry.space_group_name_H-M   'P 1'
#
loop_
_entity.id
_entity.type
_entity.pdbx_description
1 polymer ?
#
loop_
_entity_poly.entity_id
_entity_poly.type
_entity_poly.pdbx_seq_one_letter_code
_entity_poly.pdbx_strand_id
1 'polypeptide(L)'
;MKSIGDEYTWAKEALQDLASDGIEAKHLTTDPDSSAYRAADDLYLENTTSTEPEHFLDTRHFLNNHRKNIKNDKELGEIMPGRTKKDREKLLNNFALDLAERCQSEFTQAMEIYGGDFVKVKNKISFTVDAIPACYTGNHELCRRHSFVCRVHSAIHSVNLGPGESLLVICKQLGAEISPGSAAEKELKAIQKTDRMQKAYKKTMKYKKERSDTRKHLYKIYEKHQEEKCYEKNKLMRPVKHTKTQVEDHPYAKKTTSCSDKKC
;
A
#
# COMPACT_ATOMS: atom_id res chain seq x y z
N MET A 1 12.33 16.93 38.45
CA MET A 1 11.17 16.74 37.55
C MET A 1 11.71 16.65 36.13
N LYS A 2 11.82 15.45 35.54
CA LYS A 2 12.15 15.30 34.11
C LYS A 2 10.89 15.66 33.32
N SER A 3 10.98 16.66 32.43
CA SER A 3 9.84 17.07 31.62
C SER A 3 9.53 15.99 30.59
N ILE A 4 8.26 15.61 30.50
CA ILE A 4 7.76 14.77 29.40
C ILE A 4 7.87 15.64 28.14
N GLY A 5 8.81 15.30 27.24
CA GLY A 5 8.99 16.00 25.96
C GLY A 5 10.43 16.40 25.61
N ASP A 6 11.41 16.18 26.49
CA ASP A 6 12.82 16.43 26.16
C ASP A 6 13.44 15.23 25.41
N GLU A 7 13.09 15.11 24.13
CA GLU A 7 13.51 14.02 23.24
C GLU A 7 15.05 13.91 23.14
N TYR A 8 15.78 15.03 23.20
CA TYR A 8 17.24 15.06 23.20
C TYR A 8 17.81 14.31 24.40
N THR A 9 17.41 14.70 25.61
CA THR A 9 17.94 14.12 26.86
C THR A 9 17.60 12.64 26.96
N TRP A 10 16.37 12.26 26.56
CA TRP A 10 15.95 10.86 26.54
C TRP A 10 16.75 10.02 25.54
N ALA A 11 17.00 10.54 24.34
CA ALA A 11 17.81 9.86 23.35
C ALA A 11 19.26 9.72 23.81
N LYS A 12 19.83 10.77 24.42
CA LYS A 12 21.20 10.75 24.95
C LYS A 12 21.38 9.70 26.03
N GLU A 13 20.49 9.68 27.03
CA GLU A 13 20.52 8.69 28.12
C GLU A 13 20.37 7.25 27.58
N ALA A 14 19.41 7.01 26.68
CA ALA A 14 19.19 5.68 26.11
C ALA A 14 20.38 5.18 25.27
N LEU A 15 21.04 6.07 24.51
CA LEU A 15 22.22 5.73 23.72
C LEU A 15 23.45 5.49 24.61
N GLN A 16 23.58 6.22 25.71
CA GLN A 16 24.63 5.98 26.72
C GLN A 16 24.45 4.63 27.42
N ASP A 17 23.22 4.28 27.80
CA ASP A 17 22.90 2.99 28.39
C ASP A 17 23.25 1.85 27.41
N LEU A 18 22.88 1.98 26.14
CA LEU A 18 23.24 1.01 25.10
C LEU A 18 24.76 0.88 24.91
N ALA A 19 25.47 2.00 24.89
CA ALA A 19 26.94 2.00 24.79
C ALA A 19 27.58 1.30 26.00
N SER A 20 27.01 1.47 27.20
CA SER A 20 27.48 0.78 28.42
C SER A 20 27.28 -0.73 28.36
N ASP A 21 26.25 -1.19 27.63
CA ASP A 21 26.00 -2.60 27.32
C ASP A 21 26.86 -3.12 26.14
N GLY A 22 27.73 -2.28 25.57
CA GLY A 22 28.57 -2.61 24.42
C GLY A 22 27.83 -2.62 23.08
N ILE A 23 26.66 -1.98 23.00
CA ILE A 23 25.84 -1.89 21.80
C ILE A 23 25.93 -0.46 21.24
N GLU A 24 26.51 -0.32 20.04
CA GLU A 24 26.59 0.97 19.34
C GLU A 24 25.57 1.06 18.20
N ALA A 25 24.82 2.16 18.16
CA ALA A 25 23.80 2.39 17.14
C ALA A 25 24.37 3.12 15.91
N LYS A 26 24.65 2.37 14.83
CA LYS A 26 25.15 2.96 13.57
C LYS A 26 24.08 3.70 12.77
N HIS A 27 22.86 3.17 12.70
CA HIS A 27 21.81 3.71 11.85
C HIS A 27 20.63 4.15 12.74
N LEU A 28 20.35 5.45 12.77
CA LEU A 28 19.21 6.00 13.49
C LEU A 28 18.13 6.40 12.52
N THR A 29 16.89 5.94 12.77
CA THR A 29 15.72 6.36 11.98
C THR A 29 14.87 7.31 12.80
N THR A 30 14.85 8.59 12.44
CA THR A 30 14.19 9.66 13.22
C THR A 30 13.41 10.63 12.32
N ASP A 31 12.61 11.49 12.93
CA ASP A 31 11.91 12.57 12.21
C ASP A 31 12.91 13.65 11.73
N PRO A 32 12.59 14.44 10.68
CA PRO A 32 13.54 15.40 10.08
C PRO A 32 14.12 16.43 11.05
N ASP A 33 13.33 16.86 12.05
CA ASP A 33 13.71 17.82 13.09
C ASP A 33 13.96 17.14 14.45
N SER A 34 14.17 15.82 14.46
CA SER A 34 14.33 15.09 15.72
C SER A 34 15.62 15.50 16.41
N SER A 35 15.45 15.89 17.67
CA SER A 35 16.57 16.20 18.55
C SER A 35 17.35 14.95 18.97
N ALA A 36 16.80 13.76 18.72
CA ALA A 36 17.46 12.48 18.99
C ALA A 36 18.69 12.23 18.11
N TYR A 37 18.66 12.64 16.83
CA TYR A 37 19.86 12.51 15.98
C TYR A 37 20.99 13.41 16.48
N ARG A 38 20.66 14.64 16.92
CA ARG A 38 21.66 15.56 17.51
C ARG A 38 22.29 14.96 18.76
N ALA A 39 21.51 14.29 19.61
CA ALA A 39 22.03 13.60 20.78
C ALA A 39 23.02 12.47 20.40
N ALA A 40 22.76 11.72 19.33
CA ALA A 40 23.67 10.70 18.84
C ALA A 40 24.97 11.30 18.27
N ASP A 41 24.86 12.38 17.50
CA ASP A 41 26.00 13.11 16.94
C ASP A 41 26.89 13.70 18.06
N ASP A 42 26.27 14.30 19.08
CA ASP A 42 26.99 14.83 20.25
C ASP A 42 27.73 13.73 21.02
N LEU A 43 27.14 12.53 21.18
CA LEU A 43 27.81 11.39 21.85
C LEU A 43 29.01 10.85 21.08
N TYR A 44 28.94 10.89 19.75
CA TYR A 44 30.07 10.57 18.88
C TYR A 44 31.18 11.62 19.01
N LEU A 45 30.82 12.91 18.96
CA LEU A 45 31.76 14.02 19.17
C LEU A 45 32.41 13.99 20.57
N GLU A 46 31.66 13.56 21.59
CA GLU A 46 32.12 13.35 22.97
C GLU A 46 33.00 12.09 23.12
N ASN A 47 33.24 11.32 22.05
CA ASN A 47 33.96 10.03 22.03
C ASN A 47 33.37 8.98 22.99
N THR A 48 32.07 9.08 23.28
CA THR A 48 31.36 8.08 24.10
C THR A 48 31.01 6.85 23.26
N THR A 49 30.76 7.04 21.97
CA THR A 49 30.53 5.97 20.98
C THR A 49 31.59 6.03 19.90
N SER A 50 32.10 4.88 19.46
CA SER A 50 33.14 4.81 18.43
C SER A 50 32.57 4.91 17.01
N THR A 51 31.30 4.52 16.84
CA THR A 51 30.64 4.50 15.53
C THR A 51 29.97 5.83 15.21
N GLU A 52 30.23 6.35 14.00
CA GLU A 52 29.56 7.53 13.46
C GLU A 52 28.08 7.23 13.14
N PRO A 53 27.12 8.02 13.67
CA PRO A 53 25.71 7.79 13.46
C PRO A 53 25.22 8.28 12.09
N GLU A 54 24.61 7.38 11.32
CA GLU A 54 23.93 7.70 10.07
C GLU A 54 22.43 7.99 10.31
N HIS A 55 21.96 9.14 9.80
CA HIS A 55 20.56 9.55 9.90
C HIS A 55 19.71 9.02 8.74
N PHE A 56 18.67 8.27 9.07
CA PHE A 56 17.58 7.90 8.17
C PHE A 56 16.29 8.59 8.59
N LEU A 57 15.52 9.03 7.60
CA LEU A 57 14.22 9.64 7.85
C LEU A 57 13.16 8.56 8.10
N ASP A 58 12.36 8.69 9.17
CA ASP A 58 11.15 7.87 9.31
C ASP A 58 10.09 8.32 8.29
N THR A 59 10.13 7.67 7.13
CA THR A 59 9.16 7.89 6.05
C THR A 59 7.71 7.64 6.47
N ARG A 60 7.44 6.81 7.49
CA ARG A 60 6.07 6.57 7.99
C ARG A 60 5.55 7.77 8.75
N HIS A 61 6.39 8.38 9.58
CA HIS A 61 6.04 9.60 10.30
C HIS A 61 5.84 10.78 9.34
N PHE A 62 6.72 10.93 8.36
CA PHE A 62 6.58 11.93 7.30
C PHE A 62 5.22 11.80 6.56
N LEU A 63 4.87 10.59 6.11
CA LEU A 63 3.59 10.32 5.45
C LEU A 63 2.39 10.56 6.37
N ASN A 64 2.50 10.19 7.65
CA ASN A 64 1.46 10.43 8.63
C ASN A 64 1.24 11.93 8.89
N ASN A 65 2.32 12.72 8.96
CA ASN A 65 2.25 14.17 9.11
C ASN A 65 1.65 14.82 7.86
N HIS A 66 2.07 14.41 6.67
CA HIS A 66 1.48 14.89 5.42
C HIS A 66 -0.04 14.60 5.37
N ARG A 67 -0.44 13.39 5.73
CA ARG A 67 -1.86 13.00 5.83
C ARG A 67 -2.62 13.81 6.88
N LYS A 68 -2.02 14.09 8.03
CA LYS A 68 -2.63 14.94 9.07
C LYS A 68 -2.86 16.36 8.56
N ASN A 69 -1.89 16.93 7.85
CA ASN A 69 -2.01 18.27 7.28
C ASN A 69 -3.18 18.34 6.29
N ILE A 70 -3.28 17.38 5.36
CA ILE A 70 -4.40 17.29 4.41
C ILE A 70 -5.74 17.15 5.14
N LYS A 71 -5.81 16.32 6.19
CA LYS A 71 -7.05 16.11 6.97
C LYS A 71 -7.48 17.34 7.77
N ASN A 72 -6.53 18.15 8.20
CA ASN A 72 -6.79 19.34 9.00
C ASN A 72 -7.09 20.58 8.15
N ASP A 73 -6.97 20.46 6.82
CA ASP A 73 -7.31 21.51 5.88
C ASP A 73 -8.83 21.73 5.84
N LYS A 74 -9.24 22.92 6.28
CA LYS A 74 -10.65 23.32 6.37
C LYS A 74 -11.24 23.58 5.00
N GLU A 75 -10.50 24.25 4.11
CA GLU A 75 -10.96 24.60 2.77
C GLU A 75 -11.19 23.33 1.95
N LEU A 76 -10.22 22.40 2.01
CA LEU A 76 -10.34 21.11 1.35
C LEU A 76 -11.52 20.30 1.90
N GLY A 77 -11.77 20.35 3.22
CA GLY A 77 -12.92 19.72 3.85
C GLY A 77 -14.27 20.28 3.42
N GLU A 78 -14.35 21.58 3.14
CA GLU A 78 -15.56 22.27 2.70
C GLU A 78 -15.93 21.95 1.24
N ILE A 79 -14.93 21.80 0.36
CA ILE A 79 -15.13 21.48 -1.06
C ILE A 79 -15.40 19.99 -1.34
N MET A 80 -15.27 19.11 -0.34
CA MET A 80 -15.56 17.68 -0.51
C MET A 80 -17.03 17.44 -0.89
N PRO A 81 -17.35 16.57 -1.87
CA PRO A 81 -18.71 16.39 -2.41
C PRO A 81 -19.64 15.54 -1.52
N GLY A 82 -19.60 15.75 -0.20
CA GLY A 82 -20.42 15.04 0.79
C GLY A 82 -21.65 15.83 1.25
N ARG A 83 -22.77 15.13 1.47
CA ARG A 83 -24.03 15.74 1.97
C ARG A 83 -23.96 16.15 3.43
N THR A 84 -23.29 15.35 4.25
CA THR A 84 -23.12 15.62 5.69
C THR A 84 -21.66 15.93 6.01
N LYS A 85 -21.40 16.61 7.12
CA LYS A 85 -20.04 16.84 7.63
C LYS A 85 -19.26 15.55 7.78
N LYS A 86 -19.88 14.51 8.34
CA LYS A 86 -19.27 13.18 8.52
C LYS A 86 -18.92 12.51 7.19
N ASP A 87 -19.75 12.67 6.16
CA ASP A 87 -19.44 12.16 4.82
C ASP A 87 -18.26 12.91 4.19
N ARG A 88 -18.23 14.24 4.33
CA ARG A 88 -17.10 15.07 3.86
C ARG A 88 -15.79 14.70 4.56
N GLU A 89 -15.81 14.55 5.88
CA GLU A 89 -14.66 14.09 6.66
C GLU A 89 -14.20 12.69 6.22
N LYS A 90 -15.12 11.78 5.95
CA LYS A 90 -14.79 10.44 5.44
C LYS A 90 -14.14 10.51 4.05
N LEU A 91 -14.68 11.33 3.15
CA LEU A 91 -14.11 11.54 1.81
C LEU A 91 -12.73 12.16 1.89
N LEU A 92 -12.55 13.19 2.72
CA LEU A 92 -11.26 13.84 2.99
C LEU A 92 -10.24 12.83 3.53
N ASN A 93 -10.65 11.97 4.47
CA ASN A 93 -9.80 10.91 5.02
C ASN A 93 -9.34 9.92 3.94
N ASN A 94 -10.24 9.52 3.04
CA ASN A 94 -9.91 8.61 1.94
C ASN A 94 -9.00 9.30 0.91
N PHE A 95 -9.30 10.55 0.57
CA PHE A 95 -8.50 11.37 -0.33
C PHE A 95 -7.07 11.54 0.20
N ALA A 96 -6.91 11.87 1.49
CA ALA A 96 -5.60 12.01 2.10
C ALA A 96 -4.78 10.71 2.09
N LEU A 97 -5.43 9.55 2.19
CA LEU A 97 -4.76 8.25 2.06
C LEU A 97 -4.30 8.00 0.62
N ASP A 98 -5.20 8.21 -0.34
CA ASP A 98 -4.93 8.00 -1.76
C ASP A 98 -3.82 8.94 -2.27
N LEU A 99 -3.87 10.23 -1.91
CA LEU A 99 -2.86 11.21 -2.27
C LEU A 99 -1.48 10.85 -1.69
N ALA A 100 -1.42 10.42 -0.43
CA ALA A 100 -0.16 10.00 0.19
C ALA A 100 0.44 8.76 -0.49
N GLU A 101 -0.39 7.73 -0.76
CA GLU A 101 0.05 6.54 -1.49
C GLU A 101 0.51 6.88 -2.92
N ARG A 102 -0.19 7.81 -3.57
CA ARG A 102 0.17 8.29 -4.89
C ARG A 102 1.53 9.00 -4.88
N CYS A 103 1.75 9.96 -4.00
CA CYS A 103 3.04 10.65 -3.87
C CYS A 103 4.19 9.67 -3.61
N GLN A 104 3.99 8.67 -2.74
CA GLN A 104 4.99 7.64 -2.48
C GLN A 104 5.26 6.77 -3.72
N SER A 105 4.23 6.39 -4.44
CA SER A 105 4.37 5.58 -5.66
C SER A 105 5.10 6.36 -6.76
N GLU A 106 4.79 7.65 -6.92
CA GLU A 106 5.44 8.56 -7.89
C GLU A 106 6.93 8.66 -7.60
N PHE A 107 7.29 8.86 -6.32
CA PHE A 107 8.67 8.89 -5.89
C PHE A 107 9.40 7.56 -6.13
N THR A 108 8.76 6.44 -5.76
CA THR A 108 9.36 5.09 -5.90
C THR A 108 9.63 4.78 -7.38
N GLN A 109 8.65 5.00 -8.26
CA GLN A 109 8.86 4.75 -9.69
C GLN A 109 9.87 5.72 -10.32
N ALA A 110 9.91 6.98 -9.88
CA ALA A 110 10.95 7.90 -10.34
C ALA A 110 12.36 7.41 -9.93
N MET A 111 12.52 6.95 -8.69
CA MET A 111 13.78 6.38 -8.20
C MET A 111 14.21 5.14 -9.00
N GLU A 112 13.26 4.26 -9.34
CA GLU A 112 13.50 3.08 -10.18
C GLU A 112 13.93 3.46 -11.61
N ILE A 113 13.21 4.39 -12.26
CA ILE A 113 13.47 4.81 -13.65
C ILE A 113 14.83 5.50 -13.79
N TYR A 114 15.20 6.34 -12.81
CA TYR A 114 16.43 7.12 -12.86
C TYR A 114 17.58 6.47 -12.08
N GLY A 115 17.44 5.21 -11.63
CA GLY A 115 18.50 4.46 -10.96
C GLY A 115 19.06 5.15 -9.72
N GLY A 116 18.23 5.90 -8.99
CA GLY A 116 18.64 6.65 -7.80
C GLY A 116 19.37 7.98 -8.07
N ASP A 117 19.43 8.48 -9.31
CA ASP A 117 19.93 9.83 -9.60
C ASP A 117 18.98 10.90 -9.04
N PHE A 118 19.26 11.32 -7.81
CA PHE A 118 18.44 12.27 -7.06
C PHE A 118 18.25 13.62 -7.74
N VAL A 119 19.22 14.09 -8.53
CA VAL A 119 19.11 15.38 -9.24
C VAL A 119 18.05 15.27 -10.33
N LYS A 120 18.09 14.19 -11.13
CA LYS A 120 17.06 13.93 -12.14
C LYS A 120 15.70 13.67 -11.52
N VAL A 121 15.65 12.87 -10.45
CA VAL A 121 14.41 12.57 -9.73
C VAL A 121 13.76 13.85 -9.23
N LYS A 122 14.51 14.71 -8.53
CA LYS A 122 14.01 15.99 -8.03
C LYS A 122 13.47 16.87 -9.16
N ASN A 123 14.23 17.02 -10.24
CA ASN A 123 13.83 17.83 -11.40
C ASN A 123 12.59 17.28 -12.12
N LYS A 124 12.34 15.97 -12.08
CA LYS A 124 11.20 15.36 -12.74
C LYS A 124 9.96 15.31 -11.84
N ILE A 125 10.15 15.05 -10.56
CA ILE A 125 9.08 15.06 -9.56
C ILE A 125 8.52 16.47 -9.36
N SER A 126 9.29 17.54 -9.56
CA SER A 126 8.74 18.90 -9.45
C SER A 126 7.54 19.13 -10.37
N PHE A 127 7.50 18.48 -11.55
CA PHE A 127 6.36 18.56 -12.45
C PHE A 127 5.17 17.67 -12.05
N THR A 128 5.38 16.66 -11.20
CA THR A 128 4.30 15.80 -10.69
C THR A 128 3.32 16.60 -9.81
N VAL A 129 3.80 17.68 -9.18
CA VAL A 129 3.01 18.55 -8.30
C VAL A 129 1.83 19.19 -9.04
N ASP A 130 1.99 19.52 -10.33
CA ASP A 130 0.91 20.07 -11.17
C ASP A 130 0.08 18.94 -11.80
N ALA A 131 0.74 17.83 -12.15
CA ALA A 131 0.08 16.71 -12.82
C ALA A 131 -0.90 15.96 -11.92
N ILE A 132 -0.59 15.85 -10.61
CA ILE A 132 -1.42 15.11 -9.65
C ILE A 132 -2.78 15.81 -9.43
N PRO A 133 -2.86 17.12 -9.08
CA PRO A 133 -4.13 17.83 -8.96
C PRO A 133 -4.94 17.82 -10.26
N ALA A 134 -4.30 18.08 -11.41
CA ALA A 134 -4.96 18.02 -12.72
C ALA A 134 -5.59 16.63 -12.96
N CYS A 135 -4.89 15.56 -12.57
CA CYS A 135 -5.41 14.21 -12.67
C CYS A 135 -6.67 13.99 -11.81
N TYR A 136 -6.71 14.54 -10.58
CA TYR A 136 -7.88 14.44 -9.70
C TYR A 136 -9.08 15.23 -10.20
N THR A 137 -8.87 16.30 -11.00
CA THR A 137 -9.95 17.04 -11.67
C THR A 137 -10.38 16.41 -13.00
N GLY A 138 -9.76 15.30 -13.40
CA GLY A 138 -10.05 14.57 -14.64
C GLY A 138 -9.27 15.06 -15.87
N ASN A 139 -8.38 16.04 -15.72
CA ASN A 139 -7.45 16.43 -16.77
C ASN A 139 -6.20 15.56 -16.75
N HIS A 140 -6.01 14.74 -17.79
CA HIS A 140 -4.92 13.79 -17.88
C HIS A 140 -3.80 14.19 -18.87
N GLU A 141 -3.83 15.41 -19.42
CA GLU A 141 -2.81 15.87 -20.37
C GLU A 141 -1.40 15.83 -19.79
N LEU A 142 -1.25 16.28 -18.53
CA LEU A 142 0.01 16.29 -17.82
C LEU A 142 0.43 14.89 -17.33
N CYS A 143 -0.53 13.97 -17.16
CA CYS A 143 -0.23 12.65 -16.63
C CYS A 143 0.75 11.88 -17.51
N ARG A 144 0.60 11.97 -18.84
CA ARG A 144 1.48 11.26 -19.78
C ARG A 144 2.95 11.71 -19.71
N ARG A 145 3.19 12.97 -19.33
CA ARG A 145 4.52 13.60 -19.37
C ARG A 145 5.17 13.70 -17.99
N HIS A 146 4.36 13.85 -16.95
CA HIS A 146 4.79 14.32 -15.64
C HIS A 146 4.27 13.46 -14.49
N SER A 147 3.49 12.40 -14.74
CA SER A 147 3.11 11.42 -13.72
C SER A 147 3.69 10.06 -14.10
N PHE A 148 4.39 9.45 -13.16
CA PHE A 148 4.94 8.11 -13.26
C PHE A 148 3.89 7.04 -12.99
N VAL A 149 2.83 7.35 -12.23
CA VAL A 149 1.88 6.34 -11.71
C VAL A 149 0.43 6.66 -12.04
N CYS A 150 0.13 7.27 -13.19
CA CYS A 150 -1.25 7.56 -13.54
C CYS A 150 -2.10 6.28 -13.62
N ARG A 151 -2.81 5.96 -12.53
CA ARG A 151 -3.69 4.78 -12.38
C ARG A 151 -5.10 5.01 -12.93
N VAL A 152 -5.46 6.28 -13.17
CA VAL A 152 -6.84 6.67 -13.47
C VAL A 152 -7.31 6.14 -14.82
N HIS A 153 -6.45 6.15 -15.85
CA HIS A 153 -6.83 5.59 -17.15
C HIS A 153 -7.10 4.07 -17.09
N SER A 154 -6.22 3.28 -16.45
CA SER A 154 -6.42 1.83 -16.36
C SER A 154 -7.62 1.47 -15.48
N ALA A 155 -7.80 2.17 -14.35
CA ALA A 155 -8.91 1.94 -13.44
C ALA A 155 -10.27 2.39 -14.02
N ILE A 156 -10.36 3.58 -14.62
CA ILE A 156 -11.60 4.06 -15.28
C ILE A 156 -11.97 3.13 -16.43
N HIS A 157 -11.02 2.79 -17.29
CA HIS A 157 -11.27 1.95 -18.45
C HIS A 157 -11.69 0.53 -18.05
N SER A 158 -11.05 -0.06 -17.03
CA SER A 158 -11.44 -1.36 -16.48
C SER A 158 -12.75 -1.32 -15.69
N VAL A 159 -13.11 -0.22 -15.03
CA VAL A 159 -14.40 -0.11 -14.30
C VAL A 159 -15.55 0.03 -15.28
N ASN A 160 -15.38 0.80 -16.36
CA ASN A 160 -16.40 1.07 -17.37
C ASN A 160 -16.61 -0.12 -18.33
N LEU A 161 -15.53 -0.70 -18.84
CA LEU A 161 -15.60 -1.78 -19.85
C LEU A 161 -15.45 -3.18 -19.25
N GLY A 162 -14.90 -3.28 -18.05
CA GLY A 162 -14.45 -4.54 -17.45
C GLY A 162 -13.03 -4.91 -17.89
N PRO A 163 -12.36 -5.80 -17.15
CA PRO A 163 -10.93 -6.08 -17.32
C PRO A 163 -10.59 -6.72 -18.68
N GLY A 164 -11.44 -7.61 -19.20
CA GLY A 164 -11.17 -8.28 -20.48
C GLY A 164 -11.39 -7.35 -21.68
N GLU A 165 -12.49 -6.61 -21.67
CA GLU A 165 -12.83 -5.69 -22.75
C GLU A 165 -11.87 -4.48 -22.81
N SER A 166 -11.44 -4.00 -21.64
CA SER A 166 -10.46 -2.92 -21.52
C SER A 166 -9.15 -3.28 -22.22
N LEU A 167 -8.65 -4.51 -22.03
CA LEU A 167 -7.41 -4.98 -22.66
C LEU A 167 -7.55 -5.10 -24.17
N LEU A 168 -8.67 -5.61 -24.68
CA LEU A 168 -8.91 -5.71 -26.13
C LEU A 168 -8.88 -4.35 -26.81
N VAL A 169 -9.54 -3.34 -26.22
CA VAL A 169 -9.58 -1.97 -26.74
C VAL A 169 -8.18 -1.34 -26.72
N ILE A 170 -7.42 -1.52 -25.63
CA ILE A 170 -6.04 -1.01 -25.53
C ILE A 170 -5.14 -1.66 -26.58
N CYS A 171 -5.17 -2.99 -26.72
CA CYS A 171 -4.39 -3.72 -27.71
C CYS A 171 -4.69 -3.25 -29.15
N LYS A 172 -5.98 -3.03 -29.47
CA LYS A 172 -6.40 -2.49 -30.76
C LYS A 172 -5.86 -1.08 -31.02
N GLN A 173 -5.89 -0.19 -30.02
CA GLN A 173 -5.38 1.18 -30.14
C GLN A 173 -3.86 1.24 -30.30
N LEU A 174 -3.13 0.26 -29.75
CA LEU A 174 -1.68 0.15 -29.88
C LEU A 174 -1.23 -0.51 -31.20
N GLY A 175 -2.16 -0.88 -32.09
CA GLY A 175 -1.85 -1.61 -33.32
C GLY A 175 -1.43 -3.07 -33.08
N ALA A 176 -1.61 -3.58 -31.86
CA ALA A 176 -1.32 -4.95 -31.46
C ALA A 176 -2.65 -5.73 -31.32
N GLU A 177 -3.48 -5.72 -32.37
CA GLU A 177 -4.80 -6.34 -32.33
C GLU A 177 -4.68 -7.85 -32.12
N ILE A 178 -5.38 -8.36 -31.12
CA ILE A 178 -5.41 -9.79 -30.81
C ILE A 178 -6.23 -10.49 -31.89
N SER A 179 -5.64 -11.52 -32.52
CA SER A 179 -6.31 -12.25 -33.59
C SER A 179 -7.64 -12.85 -33.12
N PRO A 180 -8.74 -12.68 -33.90
CA PRO A 180 -10.02 -13.28 -33.58
C PRO A 180 -9.92 -14.80 -33.46
N GLY A 181 -10.52 -15.37 -32.41
CA GLY A 181 -10.52 -16.81 -32.14
C GLY A 181 -9.26 -17.35 -31.45
N SER A 182 -8.24 -16.51 -31.24
CA SER A 182 -7.03 -16.89 -30.51
C SER A 182 -7.31 -17.32 -29.07
N ALA A 183 -6.38 -18.07 -28.48
CA ALA A 183 -6.47 -18.47 -27.07
C ALA A 183 -6.54 -17.25 -26.15
N ALA A 184 -5.76 -16.20 -26.45
CA ALA A 184 -5.76 -14.95 -25.70
C ALA A 184 -7.12 -14.24 -25.73
N GLU A 185 -7.76 -14.14 -26.90
CA GLU A 185 -9.10 -13.52 -26.99
C GLU A 185 -10.15 -14.32 -26.20
N LYS A 186 -10.09 -15.67 -26.28
CA LYS A 186 -11.01 -16.56 -25.53
C LYS A 186 -10.84 -16.39 -24.02
N GLU A 187 -9.61 -16.29 -23.54
CA GLU A 187 -9.31 -16.08 -22.13
C GLU A 187 -9.79 -14.70 -21.65
N LEU A 188 -9.54 -13.63 -22.41
CA LEU A 188 -10.04 -12.29 -22.10
C LEU A 188 -11.57 -12.25 -22.03
N LYS A 189 -12.26 -12.94 -22.96
CA LYS A 189 -13.73 -13.09 -22.91
C LYS A 189 -14.20 -13.88 -21.69
N ALA A 190 -13.48 -14.93 -21.28
CA ALA A 190 -13.79 -15.70 -20.08
C ALA A 190 -13.61 -14.86 -18.79
N ILE A 191 -12.54 -14.06 -18.72
CA ILE A 191 -12.30 -13.10 -17.64
C ILE A 191 -13.46 -12.09 -17.58
N GLN A 192 -13.84 -11.50 -18.72
CA GLN A 192 -14.95 -10.54 -18.79
C GLN A 192 -16.28 -11.16 -18.35
N LYS A 193 -16.57 -12.39 -18.79
CA LYS A 193 -17.78 -13.14 -18.38
C LYS A 193 -17.80 -13.37 -16.86
N THR A 194 -16.66 -13.75 -16.30
CA THR A 194 -16.52 -13.99 -14.86
C THR A 194 -16.73 -12.71 -14.06
N ASP A 195 -16.12 -11.59 -14.46
CA ASP A 195 -16.33 -10.28 -13.84
C ASP A 195 -17.81 -9.86 -13.85
N ARG A 196 -18.48 -9.99 -14.99
CA ARG A 196 -19.92 -9.68 -15.12
C ARG A 196 -20.76 -10.57 -14.19
N MET A 197 -20.49 -11.87 -14.15
CA MET A 197 -21.18 -12.82 -13.27
C MET A 197 -20.97 -12.46 -11.80
N GLN A 198 -19.73 -12.13 -11.39
CA GLN A 198 -19.44 -11.72 -10.02
C GLN A 198 -20.12 -10.40 -9.66
N LYS A 199 -20.12 -9.41 -10.55
CA LYS A 199 -20.84 -8.14 -10.36
C LYS A 199 -22.35 -8.37 -10.20
N ALA A 200 -22.95 -9.23 -11.02
CA ALA A 200 -24.35 -9.61 -10.90
C ALA A 200 -24.63 -10.32 -9.57
N TYR A 201 -23.81 -11.32 -9.21
CA TYR A 201 -23.92 -12.03 -7.93
C TYR A 201 -23.81 -11.08 -6.73
N LYS A 202 -22.86 -10.13 -6.75
CA LYS A 202 -22.70 -9.12 -5.69
C LYS A 202 -23.91 -8.20 -5.52
N LYS A 203 -24.75 -8.05 -6.55
CA LYS A 203 -26.00 -7.28 -6.49
C LYS A 203 -27.15 -8.08 -5.86
N THR A 204 -27.07 -9.41 -5.82
CA THR A 204 -28.13 -10.28 -5.28
C THR A 204 -28.36 -10.04 -3.78
N MET A 205 -29.62 -10.23 -3.35
CA MET A 205 -29.97 -10.13 -1.92
C MET A 205 -29.30 -11.21 -1.08
N LYS A 206 -29.12 -12.41 -1.64
CA LYS A 206 -28.40 -13.51 -1.01
C LYS A 206 -26.98 -13.09 -0.61
N TYR A 207 -26.19 -12.58 -1.57
CA TYR A 207 -24.84 -12.11 -1.29
C TYR A 207 -24.81 -10.97 -0.25
N LYS A 208 -25.74 -10.01 -0.34
CA LYS A 208 -25.82 -8.90 0.63
C LYS A 208 -26.12 -9.40 2.04
N LYS A 209 -27.03 -10.37 2.18
CA LYS A 209 -27.37 -11.01 3.45
C LYS A 209 -26.18 -11.80 4.01
N GLU A 210 -25.60 -12.69 3.21
CA GLU A 210 -24.41 -13.47 3.58
C GLU A 210 -23.24 -12.57 4.02
N ARG A 211 -23.01 -11.47 3.29
CA ARG A 211 -21.99 -10.47 3.65
C ARG A 211 -22.30 -9.78 4.99
N SER A 212 -23.56 -9.46 5.25
CA SER A 212 -24.00 -8.87 6.52
C SER A 212 -23.80 -9.84 7.68
N ASP A 213 -24.21 -11.10 7.50
CA ASP A 213 -24.11 -12.14 8.52
C ASP A 213 -22.64 -12.51 8.80
N THR A 214 -21.82 -12.61 7.75
CA THR A 214 -20.37 -12.80 7.87
C THR A 214 -19.73 -11.66 8.66
N ARG A 215 -20.10 -10.40 8.38
CA ARG A 215 -19.61 -9.24 9.13
C ARG A 215 -20.01 -9.31 10.60
N LYS A 216 -21.27 -9.63 10.91
CA LYS A 216 -21.74 -9.81 12.30
C LYS A 216 -20.93 -10.89 13.01
N HIS A 217 -20.67 -12.02 12.35
CA HIS A 217 -19.86 -13.09 12.92
C HIS A 217 -18.42 -12.66 13.18
N LEU A 218 -17.78 -11.98 12.23
CA LEU A 218 -16.43 -11.44 12.40
C LEU A 218 -16.35 -10.41 13.53
N TYR A 219 -17.37 -9.57 13.72
CA TYR A 219 -17.45 -8.65 14.86
C TYR A 219 -17.56 -9.39 16.19
N LYS A 220 -18.40 -10.43 16.28
CA LYS A 220 -18.48 -11.27 17.49
C LYS A 220 -17.14 -11.93 17.83
N ILE A 221 -16.43 -12.45 16.82
CA ILE A 221 -15.08 -13.00 17.01
C ILE A 221 -14.12 -11.92 17.52
N TYR A 222 -14.18 -10.72 16.93
CA TYR A 222 -13.34 -9.60 17.32
C TYR A 222 -13.61 -9.15 18.77
N GLU A 223 -14.88 -9.01 19.16
CA GLU A 223 -15.31 -8.65 20.52
C GLU A 223 -14.84 -9.70 21.53
N LYS A 224 -15.09 -10.98 21.26
CA LYS A 224 -14.62 -12.08 22.11
C LYS A 224 -13.09 -12.08 22.25
N HIS A 225 -12.36 -11.83 21.15
CA HIS A 225 -10.91 -11.73 21.19
C HIS A 225 -10.40 -10.47 21.92
N GLN A 226 -11.14 -9.37 21.89
CA GLN A 226 -10.83 -8.17 22.69
C GLN A 226 -11.10 -8.40 24.18
N GLU A 227 -12.12 -9.18 24.52
CA GLU A 227 -12.41 -9.58 25.91
C GLU A 227 -11.38 -10.59 26.44
N GLU A 228 -10.95 -11.56 25.61
CA GLU A 228 -9.94 -12.57 25.98
C GLU A 228 -8.50 -12.04 26.00
N LYS A 229 -8.21 -10.94 25.30
CA LYS A 229 -6.90 -10.28 25.30
C LYS A 229 -7.07 -8.85 25.79
N CYS A 230 -6.68 -8.58 27.04
CA CYS A 230 -6.29 -7.22 27.46
C CYS A 230 -5.42 -6.63 26.34
N TYR A 231 -5.94 -5.58 25.70
CA TYR A 231 -5.41 -5.01 24.47
C TYR A 231 -3.89 -4.73 24.55
N GLU A 232 -3.07 -5.55 23.88
CA GLU A 232 -1.68 -5.22 23.55
C GLU A 232 -1.63 -4.52 22.19
N LYS A 233 -1.46 -3.20 22.22
CA LYS A 233 -1.30 -2.35 21.03
C LYS A 233 -0.16 -2.89 20.13
N ASN A 234 -0.40 -2.99 18.82
CA ASN A 234 0.56 -3.32 17.73
C ASN A 234 0.80 -4.79 17.32
N LYS A 235 0.07 -5.80 17.82
CA LYS A 235 0.17 -7.17 17.26
C LYS A 235 -1.01 -7.48 16.32
N LEU A 236 -0.83 -7.23 15.02
CA LEU A 236 -1.78 -7.62 13.98
C LEU A 236 -1.62 -9.13 13.70
N MET A 237 -2.28 -9.96 14.51
CA MET A 237 -2.27 -11.42 14.34
C MET A 237 -2.98 -11.78 13.03
N ARG A 238 -2.29 -12.46 12.11
CA ARG A 238 -2.94 -13.05 10.94
C ARG A 238 -3.85 -14.18 11.40
N PRO A 239 -5.04 -14.36 10.80
CA PRO A 239 -5.88 -15.51 11.10
C PRO A 239 -5.09 -16.79 10.84
N VAL A 240 -5.12 -17.71 11.80
CA VAL A 240 -4.55 -19.05 11.64
C VAL A 240 -5.26 -19.69 10.46
N LYS A 241 -4.52 -19.95 9.38
CA LYS A 241 -5.05 -20.74 8.26
C LYS A 241 -5.31 -22.13 8.83
N HIS A 242 -6.57 -22.51 8.97
CA HIS A 242 -6.90 -23.92 9.16
C HIS A 242 -6.33 -24.68 7.97
N THR A 243 -5.31 -25.49 8.23
CA THR A 243 -4.83 -26.50 7.29
C THR A 243 -6.05 -27.34 6.93
N LYS A 244 -6.41 -27.34 5.64
CA LYS A 244 -7.45 -28.23 5.13
C LYS A 244 -7.07 -29.64 5.55
N THR A 245 -7.99 -30.32 6.21
CA THR A 245 -7.94 -31.76 6.45
C THR A 245 -7.50 -32.44 5.17
N GLN A 246 -6.51 -33.33 5.26
CA GLN A 246 -6.03 -34.11 4.14
C GLN A 246 -7.24 -34.73 3.43
N VAL A 247 -7.41 -34.39 2.16
CA VAL A 247 -8.43 -34.99 1.31
C VAL A 247 -7.99 -36.43 1.10
N GLU A 248 -8.78 -37.39 1.58
CA GLU A 248 -8.57 -38.81 1.29
C GLU A 248 -8.49 -39.01 -0.22
N ASP A 249 -7.51 -39.80 -0.65
CA ASP A 249 -7.19 -40.05 -2.04
C ASP A 249 -8.44 -40.48 -2.82
N HIS A 250 -8.76 -39.68 -3.84
CA HIS A 250 -9.90 -39.91 -4.71
C HIS A 250 -9.70 -41.23 -5.49
N PRO A 251 -10.73 -42.11 -5.60
CA PRO A 251 -10.60 -43.48 -6.14
C PRO A 251 -10.28 -43.62 -7.65
N TYR A 252 -9.80 -42.56 -8.30
CA TYR A 252 -9.42 -42.54 -9.72
C TYR A 252 -7.93 -42.25 -9.97
N ALA A 253 -7.06 -42.38 -8.97
CA ALA A 253 -5.61 -42.38 -9.17
C ALA A 253 -5.20 -43.63 -9.98
N LYS A 254 -5.18 -43.48 -11.32
CA LYS A 254 -4.80 -44.52 -12.27
C LYS A 254 -3.39 -45.02 -11.96
N LYS A 255 -3.26 -46.33 -11.76
CA LYS A 255 -1.97 -47.05 -11.75
C LYS A 255 -1.21 -46.75 -13.04
N THR A 256 -0.08 -46.09 -12.94
CA THR A 256 0.94 -46.09 -14.00
C THR A 256 1.59 -47.46 -14.02
N THR A 257 1.29 -48.23 -15.06
CA THR A 257 2.06 -49.43 -15.43
C THR A 257 3.48 -49.01 -15.78
N SER A 258 4.44 -49.43 -14.95
CA SER A 258 5.87 -49.38 -15.26
C SER A 258 6.13 -50.30 -16.46
N CYS A 259 6.53 -49.73 -17.60
CA CYS A 259 7.09 -50.49 -18.70
C CYS A 259 8.57 -50.73 -18.39
N SER A 260 8.88 -51.98 -18.08
CA SER A 260 10.21 -52.51 -17.87
C SER A 260 11.00 -52.59 -19.17
N ASP A 261 12.27 -52.22 -19.06
CA ASP A 261 13.44 -52.74 -19.75
C ASP A 261 13.21 -53.59 -21.01
N LYS A 262 13.69 -53.08 -22.14
CA LYS A 262 14.30 -53.93 -23.17
C LYS A 262 15.65 -53.38 -23.58
N LYS A 263 16.68 -54.09 -23.09
CA LYS A 263 17.98 -54.25 -23.74
C LYS A 263 17.81 -55.05 -25.03
N CYS A 264 18.38 -54.52 -26.12
CA CYS A 264 19.10 -55.14 -27.23
C CYS A 264 18.93 -54.25 -28.46
#